data_AF-A0A2I0VT53-F1
#
_entry.id   AF-A0A2I0VT53-F1
#
_cell.length_a   1.000
_cell.length_b   1.000
_cell.length_c   1.000
_cell.angle_alpha   90.00
_cell.angle_beta   90.00
_cell.angle_gamma   90.00
#
_symmetry.space_group_name_H-M   'P 1'
#
loop_
_entity.id
_entity.type
_entity.pdbx_description
1 polymer ?
#
loop_
_entity_poly.entity_id
_entity_poly.type
_entity_poly.pdbx_seq_one_letter_code
_entity_poly.pdbx_strand_id
1 'polypeptide(L)'
;MVWHKWHSDSLKHSIFVWLALRGGLKTADALLLRNIQVPKTCSLCNEHEESVSHLFECCYSFNILCALIPCMQSLLLRPNILQVFDWMKVVFKGRPVVLNFYKLVCCCMIYFIWKERNNRHFRNKFMCYTSLFLYIKRVIFEKVMSWGNSMELLECL
;
A
#
# COMPACT_ATOMS: atom_id res chain seq x y z
N MET A 1 -15.07 -2.71 7.46
CA MET A 1 -13.65 -3.08 7.68
C MET A 1 -13.64 -4.58 7.90
N VAL A 2 -13.14 -5.38 6.94
CA VAL A 2 -13.28 -6.84 6.98
C VAL A 2 -12.07 -7.41 7.73
N TRP A 3 -12.29 -7.79 8.97
CA TRP A 3 -11.33 -8.48 9.82
C TRP A 3 -11.26 -9.95 9.38
N HIS A 4 -10.25 -10.32 8.59
CA HIS A 4 -10.00 -11.74 8.32
C HIS A 4 -9.30 -12.37 9.52
N LYS A 5 -10.01 -13.29 10.17
CA LYS A 5 -9.64 -13.98 11.43
C LYS A 5 -8.46 -14.96 11.28
N TRP A 6 -7.77 -15.01 10.14
CA TRP A 6 -7.02 -16.21 9.76
C TRP A 6 -5.51 -16.06 9.51
N HIS A 7 -4.89 -14.91 9.75
CA HIS A 7 -3.42 -14.86 9.91
C HIS A 7 -3.05 -13.65 10.79
N SER A 8 -2.35 -13.88 11.91
CA SER A 8 -1.82 -12.79 12.78
C SER A 8 -0.98 -11.77 12.00
N ASP A 9 -0.40 -12.25 10.92
CA ASP A 9 0.43 -11.53 9.98
C ASP A 9 -0.35 -10.62 9.01
N SER A 10 -1.67 -10.77 8.91
CA SER A 10 -2.58 -9.87 8.17
C SER A 10 -3.03 -8.70 9.06
N LEU A 11 -3.15 -8.94 10.38
CA LEU A 11 -3.48 -7.90 11.37
C LEU A 11 -2.45 -6.77 11.37
N LYS A 12 -1.15 -7.08 11.32
CA LYS A 12 -0.09 -6.05 11.28
C LYS A 12 -0.29 -5.08 10.12
N HIS A 13 -0.61 -5.58 8.92
CA HIS A 13 -0.80 -4.75 7.73
C HIS A 13 -2.11 -3.94 7.81
N SER A 14 -3.17 -4.52 8.36
CA SER A 14 -4.46 -3.84 8.54
C SER A 14 -4.38 -2.64 9.49
N ILE A 15 -3.50 -2.68 10.50
CA ILE A 15 -3.26 -1.56 11.40
C ILE A 15 -2.65 -0.38 10.63
N PHE A 16 -1.72 -0.62 9.69
CA PHE A 16 -1.15 0.46 8.88
C PHE A 16 -2.18 1.08 7.94
N VAL A 17 -3.12 0.30 7.42
CA VAL A 17 -4.26 0.86 6.66
C VAL A 17 -5.11 1.75 7.56
N TRP A 18 -5.45 1.28 8.77
CA TRP A 18 -6.21 2.09 9.72
C TRP A 18 -5.47 3.38 10.12
N LEU A 19 -4.16 3.30 10.36
CA LEU A 19 -3.32 4.47 10.62
C LEU A 19 -3.28 5.42 9.42
N ALA A 20 -3.18 4.91 8.19
CA ALA A 20 -3.21 5.73 6.99
C ALA A 20 -4.54 6.49 6.87
N LEU A 21 -5.67 5.80 7.10
CA LEU A 21 -6.99 6.40 7.03
C LEU A 21 -7.27 7.42 8.14
N ARG A 22 -6.61 7.29 9.30
CA ARG A 22 -6.74 8.20 10.44
C ARG A 22 -5.69 9.30 10.49
N GLY A 23 -4.78 9.37 9.51
CA GLY A 23 -3.62 10.29 9.56
C GLY A 23 -2.63 9.96 10.67
N GLY A 24 -2.65 8.73 11.20
CA GLY A 24 -1.78 8.25 12.27
C GLY A 24 -0.44 7.68 11.77
N LEU A 25 -0.20 7.65 10.45
CA LEU A 25 1.10 7.29 9.92
C LEU A 25 2.13 8.36 10.30
N LYS A 26 3.32 7.92 10.70
CA LYS A 26 4.45 8.80 11.03
C LYS A 26 5.11 9.32 9.75
N THR A 27 4.42 10.14 8.98
CA THR A 27 4.94 10.90 7.82
C THR A 27 5.73 12.13 8.27
N ALA A 28 6.48 12.77 7.37
CA ALA A 28 7.33 13.91 7.70
C ALA A 28 6.54 15.06 8.35
N ASP A 29 5.37 15.40 7.82
CA ASP A 29 4.41 16.33 8.43
C ASP A 29 4.09 15.99 9.90
N ALA A 30 3.74 14.74 10.18
CA ALA A 30 3.39 14.26 11.52
C ALA A 30 4.60 14.20 12.47
N LEU A 31 5.80 13.98 11.94
CA LEU A 31 7.05 14.01 12.71
C LEU A 31 7.46 15.44 13.06
N LEU A 32 7.32 16.38 12.11
CA LEU A 32 7.63 17.79 12.31
C LEU A 32 6.68 18.43 13.34
N LEU A 33 5.39 18.07 13.32
CA LEU A 33 4.44 18.48 14.37
C LEU A 33 4.84 18.01 15.78
N ARG A 34 5.68 16.97 15.88
CA ARG A 34 6.22 16.45 17.15
C ARG A 34 7.63 16.95 17.44
N ASN A 35 8.10 18.00 16.76
CA ASN A 35 9.46 18.54 16.85
C ASN A 35 10.58 17.54 16.49
N ILE A 36 10.27 16.50 15.71
CA ILE A 36 11.28 15.57 15.19
C ILE A 36 11.75 16.09 13.83
N GLN A 37 13.01 16.49 13.76
CA GLN A 37 13.60 17.06 12.54
C GLN A 37 13.80 15.97 11.48
N VAL A 38 13.06 16.08 10.38
CA VAL A 38 13.18 15.24 9.18
C VAL A 38 13.01 16.09 7.92
N PRO A 39 13.61 15.71 6.78
CA PRO A 39 13.34 16.37 5.51
C PRO A 39 11.84 16.38 5.20
N LYS A 40 11.31 17.55 4.83
CA LYS A 40 9.91 17.71 4.41
C LYS A 40 9.61 17.04 3.08
N THR A 41 10.61 16.90 2.23
CA THR A 41 10.50 16.28 0.92
C THR A 41 10.28 14.78 1.05
N CYS A 42 9.35 14.25 0.25
CA CYS A 42 9.04 12.84 0.18
C CYS A 42 10.25 12.05 -0.32
N SER A 43 10.78 11.14 0.50
CA SER A 43 11.95 10.33 0.14
C SER A 43 11.70 9.31 -0.98
N LEU A 44 10.44 9.14 -1.41
CA LEU A 44 10.07 8.24 -2.51
C LEU A 44 10.25 8.89 -3.89
N CYS A 45 9.72 10.10 -4.09
CA CYS A 45 9.81 10.85 -5.34
C CYS A 45 10.85 11.97 -5.34
N ASN A 46 11.24 12.49 -4.16
CA ASN A 46 12.09 13.67 -3.98
C ASN A 46 11.58 14.97 -4.62
N GLU A 47 10.30 15.05 -4.96
CA GLU A 47 9.73 16.19 -5.70
C GLU A 47 8.77 17.05 -4.85
N HIS A 48 7.97 16.42 -4.00
CA HIS A 48 6.88 17.08 -3.25
C HIS A 48 7.05 16.89 -1.75
N GLU A 49 6.34 17.69 -0.95
CA GLU A 49 6.30 17.51 0.51
C GLU A 49 5.58 16.20 0.89
N GLU A 50 6.09 15.52 1.92
CA GLU A 50 5.55 14.26 2.40
C GLU A 50 4.37 14.49 3.34
N SER A 51 3.19 14.08 2.88
CA SER A 51 1.97 13.92 3.68
C SER A 51 1.42 12.51 3.51
N VAL A 52 0.46 12.13 4.35
CA VAL A 52 -0.22 10.82 4.20
C VAL A 52 -0.92 10.69 2.84
N SER A 53 -1.53 11.75 2.32
CA SER A 53 -2.16 11.71 0.98
C SER A 53 -1.10 11.58 -0.11
N HIS A 54 -0.06 12.42 -0.06
CA HIS A 54 1.02 12.38 -1.04
C HIS A 54 1.74 11.03 -1.06
N LEU A 55 1.90 10.35 0.08
CA LEU A 55 2.54 9.04 0.14
C LEU A 55 1.89 8.03 -0.81
N PHE A 56 0.57 8.11 -1.03
CA PHE A 56 -0.17 7.23 -1.94
C PHE A 56 -0.39 7.81 -3.34
N GLU A 57 -0.35 9.13 -3.49
CA GLU A 57 -0.39 9.83 -4.78
C GLU A 57 1.00 9.95 -5.45
N CYS A 58 2.06 9.62 -4.70
CA CYS A 58 3.44 9.64 -5.16
C CYS A 58 3.62 8.73 -6.37
N CYS A 59 4.40 9.17 -7.38
CA CYS A 59 4.66 8.40 -8.60
C CYS A 59 5.21 7.00 -8.29
N TYR A 60 6.11 6.90 -7.30
CA TYR A 60 6.68 5.64 -6.85
C TYR A 60 5.60 4.66 -6.35
N SER A 61 4.72 5.15 -5.47
CA SER A 61 3.63 4.37 -4.88
C SER A 61 2.56 4.01 -5.92
N PHE A 62 2.23 4.95 -6.81
CA PHE A 62 1.27 4.76 -7.88
C PHE A 62 1.73 3.71 -8.90
N ASN A 63 3.02 3.70 -9.26
CA ASN A 63 3.57 2.67 -10.14
C ASN A 63 3.45 1.26 -9.53
N ILE A 64 3.67 1.13 -8.22
CA ILE A 64 3.48 -0.14 -7.50
C ILE A 64 2.00 -0.52 -7.47
N LEU A 65 1.10 0.44 -7.21
CA LEU A 65 -0.35 0.21 -7.24
C LEU A 65 -0.81 -0.31 -8.60
N CYS A 66 -0.39 0.33 -9.69
CA CYS A 66 -0.71 -0.08 -11.06
C CYS A 66 -0.10 -1.42 -11.43
N ALA A 67 1.10 -1.74 -10.93
CA ALA A 67 1.72 -3.04 -11.15
C ALA A 67 1.02 -4.18 -10.40
N LEU A 68 0.45 -3.91 -9.22
CA LEU A 68 -0.30 -4.89 -8.43
C LEU A 68 -1.78 -4.98 -8.82
N ILE A 69 -2.35 -3.90 -9.36
CA ILE A 69 -3.75 -3.79 -9.76
C ILE A 69 -3.80 -3.11 -11.14
N PRO A 70 -3.58 -3.85 -12.24
CA PRO A 70 -3.50 -3.27 -13.59
C PRO A 70 -4.71 -2.42 -13.99
N CYS A 71 -5.90 -2.77 -13.49
CA CYS A 71 -7.14 -2.03 -13.73
C CYS A 71 -7.07 -0.55 -13.27
N MET A 72 -6.18 -0.20 -12.33
CA MET A 72 -6.00 1.17 -11.84
C MET A 72 -5.29 2.09 -12.84
N GLN A 73 -4.63 1.54 -13.87
CA GLN A 73 -4.02 2.36 -14.94
C GLN A 73 -5.04 3.17 -15.74
N SER A 74 -6.32 2.79 -15.68
CA SER A 74 -7.42 3.51 -16.33
C SER A 74 -7.83 4.80 -15.63
N LEU A 75 -7.31 5.07 -14.42
CA LEU A 75 -7.64 6.27 -13.66
C LEU A 75 -6.90 7.49 -14.23
N LEU A 76 -7.65 8.56 -14.50
CA LEU A 76 -7.11 9.83 -14.99
C LEU A 76 -6.21 10.54 -13.95
N LEU A 77 -6.49 10.33 -12.67
CA LEU A 77 -5.77 10.93 -11.55
C LEU A 77 -5.23 9.85 -10.61
N ARG A 78 -4.11 10.14 -9.94
CA ARG A 78 -3.54 9.26 -8.92
C ARG A 78 -4.45 9.29 -7.70
N PRO A 79 -5.09 8.17 -7.32
CA PRO A 79 -6.04 8.16 -6.23
C PRO A 79 -5.34 8.18 -4.87
N ASN A 80 -5.94 8.84 -3.89
CA ASN A 80 -5.60 8.61 -2.50
C ASN A 80 -6.11 7.23 -2.03
N ILE A 81 -5.68 6.83 -0.83
CA ILE A 81 -6.03 5.53 -0.26
C ILE A 81 -7.56 5.28 -0.15
N LEU A 82 -8.35 6.29 0.20
CA LEU A 82 -9.80 6.17 0.34
C LEU A 82 -10.44 5.90 -1.03
N GLN A 83 -10.03 6.66 -2.04
CA GLN A 83 -10.49 6.50 -3.42
C GLN A 83 -10.16 5.11 -3.97
N VAL A 84 -8.98 4.56 -3.65
CA VAL A 84 -8.62 3.18 -4.01
C VAL A 84 -9.61 2.17 -3.40
N PHE A 85 -9.91 2.30 -2.10
CA PHE A 85 -10.86 1.38 -1.45
C PHE A 85 -12.29 1.52 -1.96
N ASP A 86 -12.75 2.73 -2.28
CA ASP A 86 -14.09 2.94 -2.81
C ASP A 86 -14.21 2.46 -4.25
N TRP A 87 -13.20 2.70 -5.09
CA TRP A 87 -13.12 2.13 -6.43
C TRP A 87 -13.20 0.60 -6.41
N MET A 88 -12.46 -0.07 -5.52
CA MET A 88 -12.50 -1.53 -5.39
C MET A 88 -13.89 -2.06 -5.01
N LYS A 89 -14.63 -1.36 -4.14
CA LYS A 89 -15.99 -1.77 -3.76
C LYS A 89 -16.95 -1.73 -4.95
N VAL A 90 -16.76 -0.75 -5.85
CA VAL A 90 -17.58 -0.60 -7.05
C VAL A 90 -17.20 -1.66 -8.09
N VAL A 91 -15.92 -1.79 -8.40
CA VAL A 91 -15.42 -2.68 -9.46
C VAL A 91 -15.61 -4.16 -9.13
N PHE A 92 -15.39 -4.56 -7.88
CA PHE A 92 -15.52 -5.96 -7.44
C PHE A 92 -16.85 -6.23 -6.73
N LYS A 93 -17.88 -5.41 -6.99
CA LYS A 93 -19.23 -5.64 -6.45
C LYS A 93 -19.74 -7.01 -6.90
N GLY A 94 -20.21 -7.81 -5.94
CA GLY A 94 -20.68 -9.19 -6.20
C GLY A 94 -19.59 -10.26 -6.27
N ARG A 95 -18.30 -9.89 -6.14
CA ARG A 95 -17.15 -10.82 -6.10
C ARG A 95 -16.40 -10.71 -4.78
N PRO A 96 -16.94 -11.22 -3.66
CA PRO A 96 -16.39 -10.98 -2.33
C PRO A 96 -14.99 -11.57 -2.11
N VAL A 97 -14.67 -12.70 -2.76
CA VAL A 97 -13.34 -13.34 -2.68
C VAL A 97 -12.29 -12.44 -3.34
N VAL A 98 -12.53 -11.99 -4.58
CA VAL A 98 -11.65 -11.08 -5.32
C VAL A 98 -11.50 -9.73 -4.59
N LEU A 99 -12.58 -9.17 -4.07
CA LEU A 99 -12.55 -7.95 -3.27
C LEU A 99 -11.68 -8.12 -2.01
N ASN A 100 -11.77 -9.26 -1.33
CA ASN A 100 -10.97 -9.53 -0.14
C ASN A 100 -9.49 -9.75 -0.48
N PHE A 101 -9.20 -10.37 -1.61
CA PHE A 101 -7.85 -10.51 -2.13
C PHE A 101 -7.23 -9.14 -2.41
N TYR A 102 -7.89 -8.26 -3.18
CA TYR A 102 -7.32 -6.93 -3.45
C TYR A 102 -7.22 -6.03 -2.20
N LYS A 103 -8.10 -6.20 -1.21
CA LYS A 103 -7.91 -5.57 0.11
C LYS A 103 -6.60 -6.03 0.77
N LEU A 104 -6.29 -7.33 0.72
CA LEU A 104 -5.01 -7.85 1.23
C LEU A 104 -3.83 -7.26 0.45
N VAL A 105 -3.91 -7.22 -0.88
CA VAL A 105 -2.90 -6.59 -1.75
C VAL A 105 -2.63 -5.14 -1.33
N CYS A 106 -3.69 -4.33 -1.16
CA CYS A 106 -3.56 -2.96 -0.70
C CYS A 106 -2.95 -2.86 0.70
N CYS A 107 -3.37 -3.71 1.65
CA CYS A 107 -2.78 -3.76 3.00
C CYS A 107 -1.27 -4.03 2.95
N CYS A 108 -0.83 -5.02 2.15
CA CYS A 108 0.58 -5.33 1.94
C CYS A 108 1.31 -4.13 1.34
N MET A 109 0.78 -3.56 0.26
CA MET A 109 1.35 -2.40 -0.42
C MET A 109 1.55 -1.22 0.54
N ILE A 110 0.53 -0.84 1.30
CA ILE A 110 0.55 0.28 2.24
C ILE A 110 1.67 0.12 3.28
N TYR A 111 1.76 -1.06 3.88
CA TYR A 111 2.81 -1.36 4.86
C TYR A 111 4.21 -1.29 4.26
N PHE A 112 4.42 -1.91 3.09
CA PHE A 112 5.75 -1.97 2.49
C PHE A 112 6.21 -0.63 1.91
N ILE A 113 5.29 0.20 1.40
CA ILE A 113 5.59 1.59 1.04
C ILE A 113 6.04 2.37 2.28
N TRP A 114 5.29 2.28 3.39
CA TRP A 114 5.67 2.93 4.63
C TRP A 114 7.03 2.42 5.17
N LYS A 115 7.27 1.11 5.08
CA LYS A 115 8.54 0.49 5.48
C LYS A 115 9.70 0.97 4.62
N GLU A 116 9.52 1.05 3.30
CA GLU A 116 10.52 1.57 2.37
C GLU A 116 10.83 3.04 2.67
N ARG A 117 9.80 3.87 2.84
CA ARG A 117 9.95 5.26 3.26
C ARG A 117 10.81 5.38 4.52
N ASN A 118 10.53 4.59 5.55
CA ASN A 118 11.33 4.59 6.79
C ASN A 118 12.77 4.09 6.58
N ASN A 119 12.97 3.09 5.72
CA ASN A 119 14.31 2.60 5.39
C ASN A 119 15.15 3.70 4.72
N ARG A 120 14.55 4.51 3.85
CA ARG A 120 15.24 5.64 3.20
C ARG A 120 15.64 6.71 4.21
N HIS A 121 14.73 7.12 5.10
CA HIS A 121 15.02 8.16 6.09
C HIS A 121 16.00 7.73 7.18
N PHE A 122 15.86 6.51 7.72
CA PHE A 122 16.56 6.12 8.96
C PHE A 122 17.66 5.09 8.76
N ARG A 123 17.74 4.44 7.59
CA ARG A 123 18.68 3.35 7.34
C ARG A 123 19.50 3.53 6.06
N ASN A 124 19.26 4.60 5.30
CA ASN A 124 19.93 4.88 4.03
C ASN A 124 19.87 3.68 3.06
N LYS A 125 18.76 2.93 3.07
CA LYS A 125 18.51 1.80 2.17
C LYS A 125 17.43 2.18 1.17
N PHE A 126 17.71 1.96 -0.11
CA PHE A 126 16.84 2.37 -1.21
C PHE A 126 16.55 1.18 -2.11
N MET A 127 15.27 0.94 -2.37
CA MET A 127 14.80 -0.01 -3.37
C MET A 127 14.07 0.74 -4.48
N CYS A 128 14.39 0.44 -5.73
CA CYS A 128 13.58 0.93 -6.86
C CYS A 128 12.17 0.32 -6.79
N TYR A 129 11.21 0.94 -7.48
CA TYR A 129 9.80 0.53 -7.40
C TYR A 129 9.62 -0.92 -7.89
N THR A 130 10.37 -1.35 -8.90
CA THR A 130 10.35 -2.72 -9.43
C THR A 130 10.77 -3.74 -8.39
N SER A 131 11.87 -3.50 -7.67
CA SER A 131 12.35 -4.40 -6.62
C SER A 131 11.36 -4.49 -5.45
N LEU A 132 10.76 -3.36 -5.05
CA LEU A 132 9.75 -3.36 -4.00
C LEU A 132 8.47 -4.07 -4.45
N PHE A 133 8.03 -3.83 -5.68
CA PHE A 133 6.89 -4.53 -6.30
C PHE A 133 7.09 -6.05 -6.30
N LEU A 134 8.23 -6.56 -6.81
CA LEU A 134 8.52 -7.99 -6.84
C LEU A 134 8.53 -8.60 -5.44
N TYR A 135 9.07 -7.86 -4.46
CA TYR A 135 9.06 -8.27 -3.08
C TYR A 135 7.64 -8.34 -2.50
N ILE A 136 6.81 -7.32 -2.74
CA ILE A 136 5.40 -7.30 -2.32
C ILE A 136 4.63 -8.46 -2.98
N LYS A 137 4.81 -8.68 -4.28
CA LYS A 137 4.19 -9.78 -5.04
C LYS A 137 4.53 -11.14 -4.44
N ARG A 138 5.81 -11.37 -4.12
CA ARG A 138 6.25 -12.59 -3.42
C ARG A 138 5.58 -12.76 -2.05
N VAL A 139 5.52 -11.70 -1.24
CA VAL A 139 4.86 -11.77 0.08
C VAL A 139 3.36 -12.05 -0.05
N ILE A 140 2.70 -11.50 -1.06
CA ILE A 140 1.28 -11.79 -1.34
C ILE A 140 1.12 -13.25 -1.75
N PHE A 141 1.98 -13.75 -2.65
CA PHE A 141 2.00 -15.15 -3.07
C PHE A 141 2.09 -16.09 -1.86
N GLU A 142 3.10 -15.91 -1.01
CA GLU A 142 3.30 -16.71 0.21
C GLU A 142 2.08 -16.67 1.15
N LYS A 143 1.34 -15.55 1.20
CA LYS A 143 0.14 -15.41 2.04
C LYS A 143 -1.12 -16.05 1.45
N VAL A 144 -1.21 -16.14 0.13
CA VAL A 144 -2.42 -16.61 -0.57
C VAL A 144 -2.30 -18.09 -0.94
N MET A 145 -1.10 -18.67 -0.94
CA MET A 145 -0.89 -20.11 -1.19
C MET A 145 -1.71 -21.04 -0.28
N SER A 146 -2.06 -20.61 0.93
CA SER A 146 -2.90 -21.38 1.85
C SER A 146 -4.40 -21.32 1.53
N TRP A 147 -4.82 -20.52 0.53
CA TRP A 147 -6.21 -20.33 0.16
C TRP A 147 -6.63 -21.36 -0.88
N GLY A 148 -7.84 -21.92 -0.76
CA GLY A 148 -8.36 -22.93 -1.70
C GLY A 148 -8.45 -22.46 -3.17
N ASN A 149 -8.58 -21.15 -3.40
CA ASN A 149 -8.67 -20.54 -4.73
C ASN A 149 -7.40 -19.76 -5.10
N SER A 150 -6.25 -20.17 -4.57
CA SER A 150 -5.00 -19.40 -4.67
C SER A 150 -4.56 -19.15 -6.12
N MET A 151 -4.62 -20.16 -7.00
CA MET A 151 -4.17 -20.01 -8.39
C MET A 151 -4.97 -18.97 -9.19
N GLU A 152 -6.31 -19.02 -9.13
CA GLU A 152 -7.19 -18.06 -9.81
C GLU A 152 -6.96 -16.61 -9.33
N LEU A 153 -6.70 -16.43 -8.03
CA LEU A 153 -6.43 -15.11 -7.47
C LEU A 153 -5.05 -14.57 -7.85
N LEU A 154 -4.06 -15.45 -8.02
CA LEU A 154 -2.70 -15.07 -8.39
C LEU A 154 -2.57 -14.69 -9.87
N GLU A 155 -3.46 -15.19 -10.74
CA GLU A 155 -3.57 -14.73 -12.14
C GLU A 155 -4.01 -13.26 -12.23
N CYS A 156 -4.59 -12.71 -11.17
CA CYS A 156 -5.05 -11.32 -11.10
C CYS A 156 -3.93 -10.30 -10.72
N LEU A 157 -2.67 -10.75 -10.55
CA LEU A 157 -1.49 -9.99 -10.07
C LEU A 157 -0.38 -9.83 -11.10
#